data_AF-A0A7W7WSB9-F1
#
_entry.id   AF-A0A7W7WSB9-F1
#
_cell.length_a   1.000
_cell.length_b   1.000
_cell.length_c   1.000
_cell.angle_alpha   90.00
_cell.angle_beta   90.00
_cell.angle_gamma   90.00
#
_symmetry.space_group_name_H-M   'P 1'
#
loop_
_entity.id
_entity.type
_entity.pdbx_description
1 polymer ?
#
loop_
_entity_poly.entity_id
_entity_poly.type
_entity_poly.pdbx_seq_one_letter_code
_entity_poly.pdbx_strand_id
1 'polypeptide(L)'
;MRSRPAAGGGRWVEVAPARLARWIDGFTARHGTPETTTEAYGVLLAAPDGALAELHTPPGAAATANLADFVAEAGRPRRLGLLLARKGAVAVGVADGTELVSSKVDRAYVQGRTAAGGWSQQRFARRRDNQAKAAMADAGELALRLLLPEVDSLTALVPGGDRRAIDTILADRRLAPIAALRAKRLLDVPEPRHAVLVEAVAAAWAVHILVREPVAD
;
A
#
# COMPACT_ATOMS: atom_id res chain seq x y z
N MET A 1 -14.51 3.25 -6.32
CA MET A 1 -14.33 4.13 -5.17
C MET A 1 -14.64 3.29 -3.94
N ARG A 2 -13.65 3.02 -3.10
CA ARG A 2 -13.84 2.34 -1.82
C ARG A 2 -13.92 3.41 -0.74
N SER A 3 -14.82 3.26 0.23
CA SER A 3 -15.02 4.20 1.34
C SER A 3 -14.97 3.44 2.65
N ARG A 4 -14.25 3.96 3.65
CA ARG A 4 -14.19 3.39 5.00
C ARG A 4 -14.11 4.50 6.05
N PRO A 5 -14.66 4.33 7.26
CA PRO A 5 -14.51 5.31 8.35
C PRO A 5 -13.03 5.58 8.68
N ALA A 6 -12.71 6.81 9.07
CA ALA A 6 -11.38 7.19 9.55
C ALA A 6 -11.34 7.25 11.08
N ALA A 7 -10.22 6.81 11.66
CA ALA A 7 -9.95 7.06 13.08
C ALA A 7 -9.75 8.57 13.29
N GLY A 8 -10.51 9.18 14.20
CA GLY A 8 -10.49 10.63 14.43
C GLY A 8 -11.48 11.44 13.59
N GLY A 9 -12.52 10.79 13.05
CA GLY A 9 -13.62 11.45 12.32
C GLY A 9 -13.39 11.52 10.81
N GLY A 10 -14.49 11.60 10.05
CA GLY A 10 -14.48 11.57 8.59
C GLY A 10 -14.41 10.16 7.99
N ARG A 11 -14.15 10.08 6.69
CA ARG A 11 -14.03 8.84 5.93
C ARG A 11 -12.84 8.87 4.98
N TRP A 12 -12.16 7.75 4.86
CA TRP A 12 -11.21 7.50 3.79
C TRP A 12 -11.92 7.09 2.52
N VAL A 13 -11.52 7.69 1.41
CA VAL A 13 -11.97 7.36 0.07
C VAL A 13 -10.76 7.04 -0.80
N GLU A 14 -10.82 5.94 -1.55
CA GLU A 14 -9.81 5.59 -2.54
C GLU A 14 -10.30 5.93 -3.94
N VAL A 15 -9.58 6.85 -4.61
CA VAL A 15 -9.91 7.37 -5.93
C VAL A 15 -8.80 7.03 -6.90
N ALA A 16 -9.14 6.32 -7.98
CA ALA A 16 -8.19 6.07 -9.06
C ALA A 16 -7.80 7.41 -9.73
N PRO A 17 -6.54 7.62 -10.16
CA PRO A 17 -6.09 8.88 -10.75
C PRO A 17 -6.98 9.39 -11.90
N ALA A 18 -7.41 8.50 -12.80
CA ALA A 18 -8.32 8.82 -13.90
C ALA A 18 -9.70 9.35 -13.47
N ARG A 19 -10.09 9.18 -12.20
CA ARG A 19 -11.35 9.66 -11.62
C ARG A 19 -11.17 10.87 -10.70
N LEU A 20 -9.93 11.30 -10.47
CA LEU A 20 -9.61 12.31 -9.47
C LEU A 20 -10.20 13.68 -9.81
N ALA A 21 -10.02 14.16 -11.05
CA ALA A 21 -10.60 15.42 -11.50
C ALA A 21 -12.12 15.46 -11.29
N ARG A 22 -12.82 14.43 -11.78
CA ARG A 22 -14.27 14.29 -11.57
C ARG A 22 -14.67 14.23 -10.10
N TRP A 23 -13.84 13.62 -9.24
CA TRP A 23 -14.12 13.56 -7.81
C TRP A 23 -14.01 14.95 -7.17
N ILE A 24 -12.98 15.72 -7.55
CA ILE A 24 -12.79 17.11 -7.11
C ILE A 24 -13.96 17.98 -7.57
N ASP A 25 -14.37 17.89 -8.83
CA ASP A 25 -15.54 18.62 -9.35
C ASP A 25 -16.80 18.31 -8.52
N GLY A 26 -17.00 17.04 -8.16
CA GLY A 26 -18.11 16.61 -7.33
C GLY A 26 -18.01 17.03 -5.86
N PHE A 27 -16.81 17.30 -5.35
CA PHE A 27 -16.59 17.92 -4.04
C PHE A 27 -16.93 19.40 -4.11
N THR A 28 -16.39 20.11 -5.10
CA THR A 28 -16.66 21.53 -5.35
C THR A 28 -18.14 21.83 -5.58
N ALA A 29 -18.84 21.01 -6.36
CA ALA A 29 -20.27 21.18 -6.61
C ALA A 29 -21.15 21.01 -5.36
N ARG A 30 -20.68 20.24 -4.37
CA ARG A 30 -21.44 19.98 -3.13
C ARG A 30 -21.13 21.00 -2.04
N HIS A 31 -19.87 21.41 -1.93
CA HIS A 31 -19.35 22.16 -0.79
C HIS A 31 -18.93 23.60 -1.13
N GLY A 32 -18.95 23.97 -2.41
CA GLY A 32 -18.42 25.23 -2.93
C GLY A 32 -16.96 25.13 -3.38
N THR A 33 -16.44 26.19 -4.00
CA THR A 33 -15.05 26.23 -4.48
C THR A 33 -14.09 26.23 -3.30
N PRO A 34 -13.25 25.20 -3.14
CA PRO A 34 -12.36 25.12 -2.00
C PRO A 34 -11.11 25.98 -2.20
N GLU A 35 -10.60 26.52 -1.09
CA GLU A 35 -9.20 26.94 -1.02
C GLU A 35 -8.31 25.70 -1.05
N THR A 36 -7.18 25.81 -1.75
CA THR A 36 -6.24 24.69 -1.93
C THR A 36 -4.91 25.04 -1.29
N THR A 37 -4.41 24.15 -0.42
CA THR A 37 -3.10 24.29 0.21
C THR A 37 -2.26 23.05 -0.02
N THR A 38 -0.98 23.22 -0.34
CA THR A 38 -0.03 22.11 -0.45
C THR A 38 0.52 21.78 0.92
N GLU A 39 0.45 20.50 1.27
CA GLU A 39 0.83 19.96 2.57
C GLU A 39 1.91 18.88 2.43
N ALA A 40 2.58 18.55 3.54
CA ALA A 40 3.61 17.51 3.53
C ALA A 40 3.10 16.12 3.07
N TYR A 41 1.79 15.88 3.18
CA TYR A 41 1.15 14.63 2.75
C TYR A 41 0.59 14.68 1.32
N GLY A 42 0.47 15.86 0.71
CA GLY A 42 -0.20 16.07 -0.57
C GLY A 42 -0.90 17.42 -0.64
N VAL A 43 -2.22 17.42 -0.83
CA VAL A 43 -3.01 18.65 -1.02
C VAL A 43 -4.23 18.65 -0.10
N LEU A 44 -4.49 19.76 0.56
CA LEU A 44 -5.71 20.03 1.32
C LEU A 44 -6.68 20.86 0.47
N LEU A 45 -7.94 20.42 0.40
CA LEU A 45 -9.06 21.23 -0.06
C LEU A 45 -9.89 21.65 1.15
N ALA A 46 -10.04 22.95 1.37
CA ALA A 46 -10.87 23.53 2.42
C ALA A 46 -12.05 24.27 1.80
N ALA A 47 -13.24 23.70 1.93
CA ALA A 47 -14.47 24.26 1.36
C ALA A 47 -15.08 25.34 2.28
N PRO A 48 -15.83 26.31 1.72
CA PRO A 48 -16.43 27.41 2.48
C PRO A 48 -17.50 26.96 3.49
N ASP A 49 -18.12 25.78 3.29
CA ASP A 49 -19.05 25.18 4.24
C ASP A 49 -18.36 24.42 5.38
N GLY A 50 -17.03 24.43 5.44
CA GLY A 50 -16.23 23.73 6.45
C GLY A 50 -15.87 22.28 6.10
N ALA A 51 -16.29 21.76 4.95
CA ALA A 51 -15.86 20.44 4.50
C ALA A 51 -14.36 20.44 4.15
N LEU A 52 -13.65 19.37 4.53
CA LEU A 52 -12.23 19.19 4.22
C LEU A 52 -12.00 17.92 3.40
N ALA A 53 -11.06 17.99 2.46
CA ALA A 53 -10.53 16.83 1.77
C ALA A 53 -8.99 16.84 1.75
N GLU A 54 -8.37 15.90 2.44
CA GLU A 54 -6.93 15.70 2.46
C GLU A 54 -6.55 14.66 1.38
N LEU A 55 -6.01 15.11 0.25
CA LEU A 55 -5.59 14.27 -0.87
C LEU A 55 -4.12 13.85 -0.66
N HIS A 56 -3.88 12.57 -0.41
CA HIS A 56 -2.54 12.05 -0.15
C HIS A 56 -1.80 11.65 -1.44
N THR A 57 -0.57 12.12 -1.59
CA THR A 57 0.32 11.79 -2.71
C THR A 57 0.50 10.27 -2.83
N PRO A 58 0.23 9.66 -4.00
CA PRO A 58 0.47 8.24 -4.22
C PRO A 58 1.95 7.85 -4.08
N PRO A 59 2.26 6.60 -3.68
CA PRO A 59 3.61 6.07 -3.70
C PRO A 59 4.34 6.33 -5.02
N GLY A 60 5.55 6.90 -4.92
CA GLY A 60 6.41 7.20 -6.07
C GLY A 60 5.98 8.41 -6.90
N ALA A 61 4.89 9.11 -6.56
CA ALA A 61 4.60 10.42 -7.14
C ALA A 61 5.49 11.50 -6.50
N ALA A 62 5.92 12.47 -7.30
CA ALA A 62 6.64 13.64 -6.81
C ALA A 62 5.72 14.55 -5.97
N ALA A 63 6.32 15.36 -5.10
CA ALA A 63 5.61 16.45 -4.45
C ALA A 63 5.30 17.56 -5.47
N THR A 64 4.13 18.16 -5.37
CA THR A 64 3.60 19.13 -6.35
C THR A 64 3.27 20.45 -5.68
N ALA A 65 3.34 21.56 -6.41
CA ALA A 65 3.15 22.89 -5.85
C ALA A 65 1.68 23.33 -5.75
N ASN A 66 0.79 22.72 -6.54
CA ASN A 66 -0.63 23.05 -6.61
C ASN A 66 -1.49 21.83 -6.99
N LEU A 67 -2.81 21.99 -6.97
CA LEU A 67 -3.78 20.92 -7.27
C LEU A 67 -3.72 20.42 -8.71
N ALA A 68 -3.51 21.30 -9.69
CA ALA A 68 -3.47 20.90 -11.11
C ALA A 68 -2.28 19.97 -11.37
N ASP A 69 -1.10 20.34 -10.86
CA ASP A 69 0.10 19.51 -10.92
C ASP A 69 -0.08 18.20 -10.14
N PHE A 70 -0.73 18.25 -8.97
CA PHE A 70 -1.07 17.05 -8.19
C PHE A 70 -1.90 16.05 -9.01
N VAL A 71 -2.95 16.54 -9.70
CA VAL A 71 -3.82 15.68 -10.51
C VAL A 71 -3.05 15.05 -11.68
N ALA A 72 -2.19 15.82 -12.34
CA ALA A 72 -1.36 15.33 -13.43
C ALA A 72 -0.34 14.27 -12.94
N GLU A 73 0.38 14.57 -11.86
CA GLU A 73 1.41 13.71 -11.29
C GLU A 73 0.84 12.41 -10.69
N ALA A 74 -0.36 12.47 -10.11
CA ALA A 74 -1.06 11.28 -9.62
C ALA A 74 -1.29 10.25 -10.74
N GLY A 75 -1.54 10.71 -11.98
CA GLY A 75 -1.76 9.88 -13.16
C GLY A 75 -0.50 9.52 -13.95
N ARG A 76 0.66 10.10 -13.64
CA ARG A 76 1.90 9.90 -14.40
C ARG A 76 2.45 8.47 -14.26
N PRO A 77 2.58 7.69 -15.36
CA PRO A 77 3.18 6.35 -15.39
C PRO A 77 4.48 6.26 -14.57
N ARG A 78 4.59 5.22 -13.73
CA ARG A 78 5.77 4.94 -12.89
C ARG A 78 5.89 3.44 -12.65
N ARG A 79 7.13 2.99 -12.39
CA ARG A 79 7.43 1.59 -12.13
C ARG A 79 7.47 1.35 -10.63
N LEU A 80 6.67 0.40 -10.15
CA LEU A 80 6.49 0.13 -8.72
C LEU A 80 6.85 -1.32 -8.39
N GLY A 81 7.63 -1.50 -7.32
CA GLY A 81 7.78 -2.80 -6.68
C GLY A 81 6.61 -3.06 -5.74
N LEU A 82 6.13 -4.30 -5.66
CA LEU A 82 5.11 -4.76 -4.74
C LEU A 82 5.68 -5.87 -3.87
N LEU A 83 5.51 -5.75 -2.55
CA LEU A 83 5.82 -6.81 -1.59
C LEU A 83 4.61 -7.01 -0.67
N LEU A 84 3.88 -8.11 -0.89
CA LEU A 84 2.70 -8.46 -0.11
C LEU A 84 3.02 -9.67 0.76
N ALA A 85 2.78 -9.59 2.06
CA ALA A 85 3.07 -10.70 2.96
C ALA A 85 1.96 -10.87 4.00
N ARG A 86 1.54 -12.12 4.23
CA ARG A 86 0.75 -12.54 5.39
C ARG A 86 1.29 -13.89 5.87
N LYS A 87 0.85 -14.35 7.04
CA LYS A 87 1.39 -15.53 7.73
C LYS A 87 1.56 -16.81 6.87
N GLY A 88 0.73 -17.00 5.83
CA GLY A 88 0.76 -18.20 4.98
C GLY A 88 1.25 -17.97 3.54
N ALA A 89 1.49 -16.74 3.12
CA ALA A 89 1.86 -16.46 1.73
C ALA A 89 2.59 -15.13 1.57
N VAL A 90 3.47 -15.09 0.59
CA VAL A 90 4.15 -13.89 0.10
C VAL A 90 3.88 -13.76 -1.40
N ALA A 91 3.69 -12.55 -1.87
CA ALA A 91 3.63 -12.24 -3.28
C ALA A 91 4.50 -11.03 -3.58
N VAL A 92 5.36 -11.17 -4.57
CA VAL A 92 6.28 -10.13 -5.03
C VAL A 92 5.99 -9.84 -6.49
N GLY A 93 6.00 -8.58 -6.87
CA GLY A 93 5.82 -8.20 -8.26
C GLY A 93 6.39 -6.84 -8.60
N VAL A 94 6.49 -6.59 -9.89
CA VAL A 94 6.92 -5.33 -10.49
C VAL A 94 5.81 -4.90 -11.43
N ALA A 95 5.35 -3.68 -11.25
CA ALA A 95 4.35 -3.06 -12.08
C ALA A 95 4.97 -1.93 -12.90
N ASP A 96 4.60 -1.85 -14.17
CA ASP A 96 4.92 -0.72 -15.04
C ASP A 96 3.61 -0.02 -15.40
N GLY A 97 3.42 1.19 -14.88
CA GLY A 97 2.11 1.83 -14.92
C GLY A 97 1.05 1.00 -14.18
N THR A 98 0.00 0.63 -14.91
CA THR A 98 -1.12 -0.19 -14.39
C THR A 98 -0.95 -1.69 -14.65
N GLU A 99 0.13 -2.11 -15.28
CA GLU A 99 0.35 -3.51 -15.68
C GLU A 99 1.35 -4.21 -14.77
N LEU A 100 1.05 -5.44 -14.39
CA LEU A 100 1.96 -6.29 -13.61
C LEU A 100 2.89 -7.05 -14.58
N VAL A 101 4.12 -6.57 -14.74
CA VAL A 101 5.07 -7.06 -15.76
C VAL A 101 5.91 -8.25 -15.29
N SER A 102 6.09 -8.39 -13.98
CA SER A 102 6.77 -9.53 -13.38
C SER A 102 6.13 -9.85 -12.04
N SER A 103 5.89 -11.12 -11.74
CA SER A 103 5.38 -11.52 -10.43
C SER A 103 5.68 -12.96 -10.07
N LYS A 104 5.70 -13.21 -8.77
CA LYS A 104 5.72 -14.55 -8.21
C LYS A 104 5.00 -14.54 -6.87
N VAL A 105 4.27 -15.62 -6.63
CA VAL A 105 3.64 -15.92 -5.35
C VAL A 105 4.33 -17.16 -4.80
N ASP A 106 4.58 -17.14 -3.50
CA ASP A 106 4.97 -18.33 -2.75
C ASP A 106 4.06 -18.50 -1.52
N ARG A 107 3.81 -19.76 -1.16
CA ARG A 107 2.93 -20.13 -0.05
C ARG A 107 3.72 -20.97 0.93
N ALA A 108 3.76 -20.51 2.18
CA ALA A 108 4.35 -21.25 3.26
C ALA A 108 3.25 -21.96 4.05
N TYR A 109 3.29 -23.29 4.07
CA TYR A 109 2.44 -24.06 4.98
C TYR A 109 3.00 -23.96 6.41
N VAL A 110 2.47 -23.03 7.20
CA VAL A 110 2.76 -22.94 8.64
C VAL A 110 1.58 -23.54 9.40
N GLN A 111 1.80 -24.69 10.03
CA GLN A 111 0.75 -25.40 10.77
C GLN A 111 0.16 -24.52 11.89
N GLY A 112 -1.17 -24.47 11.99
CA GLY A 112 -1.89 -23.69 13.01
C GLY A 112 -1.60 -24.11 14.46
N ARG A 113 -2.00 -23.27 15.42
CA ARG A 113 -1.92 -23.61 16.86
C ARG A 113 -3.03 -24.63 17.17
N THR A 114 -2.68 -25.76 17.75
CA THR A 114 -3.64 -26.74 18.27
C THR A 114 -3.91 -26.49 19.76
N ALA A 115 -5.17 -26.64 20.17
CA ALA A 115 -5.63 -26.36 21.53
C ALA A 115 -5.36 -27.48 22.56
N ALA A 116 -4.81 -28.63 22.14
CA ALA A 116 -4.56 -29.76 23.02
C ALA A 116 -3.28 -29.57 23.85
N GLY A 117 -3.40 -29.39 25.17
CA GLY A 117 -2.27 -29.32 26.09
C GLY A 117 -1.54 -30.66 26.23
N GLY A 118 -0.21 -30.64 26.41
CA GLY A 118 0.59 -31.85 26.65
C GLY A 118 2.08 -31.71 26.32
N TRP A 119 2.88 -32.71 26.69
CA TRP A 119 4.34 -32.76 26.52
C TRP A 119 4.81 -32.66 25.05
N SER A 120 3.90 -32.82 24.09
CA SER A 120 4.12 -32.64 22.65
C SER A 120 4.06 -31.16 22.20
N GLN A 121 3.48 -30.25 22.99
CA GLN A 121 3.29 -28.84 22.63
C GLN A 121 4.59 -28.07 22.43
N GLN A 122 5.63 -28.32 23.25
CA GLN A 122 6.93 -27.67 23.08
C GLN A 122 7.58 -28.02 21.74
N ARG A 123 7.45 -29.27 21.26
CA ARG A 123 7.99 -29.69 19.96
C ARG A 123 7.22 -29.06 18.79
N PHE A 124 5.89 -28.97 18.91
CA PHE A 124 5.08 -28.30 17.88
C PHE A 124 5.32 -26.79 17.84
N ALA A 125 5.52 -26.14 18.99
CA ALA A 125 5.90 -24.72 19.04
C ALA A 125 7.22 -24.47 18.29
N ARG A 126 8.28 -25.23 18.61
CA ARG A 126 9.57 -25.11 17.93
C ARG A 126 9.48 -25.37 16.42
N ARG A 127 8.71 -26.38 15.99
CA ARG A 127 8.52 -26.65 14.55
C ARG A 127 7.84 -25.48 13.83
N ARG A 128 6.80 -24.89 14.43
CA ARG A 128 6.12 -23.71 13.86
C ARG A 128 7.06 -22.50 13.76
N ASP A 129 7.86 -22.26 14.79
CA ASP A 129 8.82 -21.15 14.77
C ASP A 129 9.88 -21.36 13.68
N ASN A 130 10.38 -22.59 13.51
CA ASN A 130 11.32 -22.92 12.44
C ASN A 130 10.67 -22.79 11.05
N GLN A 131 9.42 -23.22 10.88
CA GLN A 131 8.67 -23.05 9.63
C GLN A 131 8.45 -21.57 9.30
N ALA A 132 8.07 -20.76 10.29
CA ALA A 132 7.89 -19.33 10.11
C ALA A 132 9.22 -18.65 9.72
N LYS A 133 10.34 -19.01 10.36
CA LYS A 133 11.67 -18.49 10.00
C LYS A 133 12.08 -18.89 8.58
N ALA A 134 11.91 -20.15 8.19
CA ALA A 134 12.21 -20.62 6.84
C ALA A 134 11.36 -19.86 5.80
N ALA A 135 10.05 -19.74 6.05
CA ALA A 135 9.15 -18.99 5.18
C ALA A 135 9.55 -17.52 5.00
N MET A 136 10.04 -16.86 6.06
CA MET A 136 10.54 -15.49 5.95
C MET A 136 11.84 -15.41 5.16
N ALA A 137 12.74 -16.39 5.31
CA ALA A 137 13.98 -16.47 4.53
C ALA A 137 13.68 -16.67 3.04
N ASP A 138 12.79 -17.61 2.72
CA ASP A 138 12.34 -17.88 1.33
C ASP A 138 11.66 -16.64 0.72
N ALA A 139 10.86 -15.92 1.50
CA ALA A 139 10.27 -14.66 1.10
C ALA A 139 11.33 -13.56 0.81
N GLY A 140 12.40 -13.51 1.61
CA GLY A 140 13.55 -12.63 1.37
C GLY A 140 14.28 -12.97 0.07
N GLU A 141 14.57 -14.25 -0.17
CA GLU A 141 15.16 -14.72 -1.43
C GLU A 141 14.27 -14.41 -2.63
N LEU A 142 12.95 -14.56 -2.47
CA LEU A 142 12.00 -14.21 -3.51
C LEU A 142 12.02 -12.71 -3.84
N ALA A 143 12.03 -11.86 -2.81
CA ALA A 143 12.11 -10.41 -2.98
C ALA A 143 13.44 -9.99 -3.63
N LEU A 144 14.56 -10.60 -3.23
CA LEU A 144 15.86 -10.36 -3.84
C LEU A 144 15.84 -10.70 -5.33
N ARG A 145 15.37 -11.89 -5.67
CA ARG A 145 15.36 -12.39 -7.04
C ARG A 145 14.50 -11.55 -7.99
N LEU A 146 13.39 -10.99 -7.50
CA LEU A 146 12.45 -10.24 -8.35
C LEU A 146 12.65 -8.72 -8.32
N LEU A 147 13.02 -8.14 -7.17
CA LEU A 147 13.07 -6.69 -7.03
C LEU A 147 14.47 -6.12 -7.21
N LEU A 148 15.52 -6.84 -6.77
CA LEU A 148 16.89 -6.33 -6.86
C LEU A 148 17.34 -6.04 -8.29
N PRO A 149 17.05 -6.88 -9.32
CA PRO A 149 17.39 -6.57 -10.71
C PRO A 149 16.71 -5.31 -11.25
N GLU A 150 15.64 -4.85 -10.59
CA GLU A 150 14.78 -3.77 -11.06
C GLU A 150 15.02 -2.47 -10.27
N VAL A 151 15.82 -2.50 -9.20
CA VAL A 151 15.94 -1.43 -8.19
C VAL A 151 16.15 -0.04 -8.78
N ASP A 152 17.03 0.08 -9.79
CA ASP A 152 17.38 1.38 -10.40
C ASP A 152 16.24 1.96 -11.25
N SER A 153 15.28 1.13 -11.66
CA SER A 153 14.11 1.53 -12.43
C SER A 153 12.86 1.75 -11.57
N LEU A 154 12.86 1.25 -10.32
CA LEU A 154 11.73 1.37 -9.42
C LEU A 154 11.65 2.78 -8.83
N THR A 155 10.47 3.40 -8.91
CA THR A 155 10.22 4.69 -8.27
C THR A 155 9.85 4.53 -6.79
N ALA A 156 9.22 3.41 -6.42
CA ALA A 156 8.91 3.08 -5.04
C ALA A 156 8.65 1.58 -4.86
N LEU A 157 8.81 1.10 -3.63
CA LEU A 157 8.31 -0.19 -3.15
C LEU A 157 7.03 0.02 -2.34
N VAL A 158 5.94 -0.60 -2.75
CA VAL A 158 4.65 -0.54 -2.03
C VAL A 158 4.41 -1.85 -1.28
N PRO A 159 4.50 -1.85 0.06
CA PRO A 159 4.21 -3.03 0.85
C PRO A 159 2.70 -3.24 1.05
N GLY A 160 2.31 -4.49 1.35
CA GLY A 160 0.94 -4.80 1.77
C GLY A 160 0.83 -6.03 2.66
N GLY A 161 -0.24 -6.07 3.47
CA GLY A 161 -0.55 -7.18 4.37
C GLY A 161 -0.03 -6.93 5.79
N ASP A 162 0.64 -7.92 6.37
CA ASP A 162 1.12 -7.87 7.74
C ASP A 162 2.43 -7.08 7.86
N ARG A 163 2.37 -5.96 8.60
CA ARG A 163 3.53 -5.07 8.78
C ARG A 163 4.75 -5.79 9.34
N ARG A 164 4.58 -6.70 10.30
CA ARG A 164 5.71 -7.41 10.94
C ARG A 164 6.39 -8.35 9.96
N ALA A 165 5.62 -9.07 9.13
CA ALA A 165 6.17 -9.91 8.07
C ALA A 165 6.96 -9.08 7.04
N ILE A 166 6.42 -7.93 6.61
CA ILE A 166 7.13 -7.01 5.71
C ILE A 166 8.43 -6.51 6.34
N ASP A 167 8.38 -6.04 7.59
CA ASP A 167 9.56 -5.53 8.30
C ASP A 167 10.62 -6.64 8.47
N THR A 168 10.19 -7.88 8.74
CA THR A 168 11.08 -9.03 8.86
C THR A 168 11.76 -9.37 7.53
N ILE A 169 11.04 -9.35 6.42
CA ILE A 169 11.59 -9.59 5.08
C ILE A 169 12.60 -8.49 4.72
N LEU A 170 12.23 -7.22 4.90
CA LEU A 170 13.07 -6.07 4.56
C LEU A 170 14.24 -5.84 5.53
N ALA A 171 14.31 -6.58 6.64
CA ALA A 171 15.45 -6.56 7.54
C ALA A 171 16.68 -7.31 6.98
N ASP A 172 16.54 -8.08 5.90
CA ASP A 172 17.70 -8.63 5.19
C ASP A 172 18.54 -7.48 4.61
N ARG A 173 19.79 -7.38 5.05
CA ARG A 173 20.76 -6.37 4.60
C ARG A 173 20.93 -6.32 3.08
N ARG A 174 20.75 -7.44 2.38
CA ARG A 174 20.84 -7.51 0.91
C ARG A 174 19.68 -6.76 0.23
N LEU A 175 18.55 -6.61 0.93
CA LEU A 175 17.39 -5.85 0.47
C LEU A 175 17.47 -4.36 0.85
N ALA A 176 18.56 -3.88 1.45
CA ALA A 176 18.67 -2.47 1.87
C ALA A 176 18.38 -1.46 0.74
N PRO A 177 18.85 -1.64 -0.52
CA PRO A 177 18.49 -0.75 -1.63
C PRO A 177 16.98 -0.73 -1.91
N ILE A 178 16.32 -1.89 -1.83
CA ILE A 178 14.87 -2.04 -2.02
C ILE A 178 14.08 -1.44 -0.85
N ALA A 179 14.56 -1.64 0.37
CA ALA A 179 13.96 -1.09 1.58
C ALA A 179 14.03 0.44 1.62
N ALA A 180 15.06 1.05 1.02
CA ALA A 180 15.19 2.50 0.90
C ALA A 180 14.08 3.13 0.02
N LEU A 181 13.53 2.37 -0.93
CA LEU A 181 12.42 2.79 -1.80
C LEU A 181 11.04 2.60 -1.14
N ARG A 182 10.98 2.08 0.09
CA ARG A 182 9.72 1.73 0.75
C ARG A 182 8.82 2.95 0.95
N ALA A 183 7.65 2.90 0.34
CA ALA A 183 6.58 3.84 0.59
C ALA A 183 6.00 3.66 2.01
N LYS A 184 5.60 4.78 2.63
CA LYS A 184 4.89 4.78 3.92
C LYS A 184 3.56 4.03 3.86
N ARG A 185 2.92 3.99 2.68
CA ARG A 185 1.65 3.31 2.45
C ARG A 185 1.81 1.81 2.63
N LEU A 186 0.97 1.21 3.48
CA LEU A 186 0.82 -0.23 3.62
C LEU A 186 -0.58 -0.61 3.13
N LEU A 187 -0.66 -1.41 2.08
CA LEU A 187 -1.93 -1.86 1.52
C LEU A 187 -2.59 -2.90 2.42
N ASP A 188 -3.89 -2.75 2.71
CA ASP A 188 -4.67 -3.83 3.31
C ASP A 188 -5.10 -4.79 2.21
N VAL A 189 -4.42 -5.93 2.15
CA VAL A 189 -4.66 -6.98 1.15
C VAL A 189 -5.03 -8.27 1.87
N PRO A 190 -5.88 -9.14 1.30
CA PRO A 190 -6.13 -10.48 1.83
C PRO A 190 -4.89 -11.38 1.66
N GLU A 191 -5.03 -12.70 1.76
CA GLU A 191 -3.91 -13.62 1.56
C GLU A 191 -3.24 -13.38 0.18
N PRO A 192 -1.91 -13.19 0.14
CA PRO A 192 -1.19 -12.92 -1.10
C PRO A 192 -1.38 -14.01 -2.16
N ARG A 193 -1.81 -13.58 -3.35
CA ARG A 193 -2.00 -14.40 -4.55
C ARG A 193 -1.87 -13.50 -5.79
N HIS A 194 -1.76 -14.09 -6.98
CA HIS A 194 -1.56 -13.31 -8.21
C HIS A 194 -2.67 -12.28 -8.44
N ALA A 195 -3.94 -12.67 -8.29
CA ALA A 195 -5.07 -11.75 -8.40
C ALA A 195 -4.98 -10.57 -7.42
N VAL A 196 -4.43 -10.81 -6.22
CA VAL A 196 -4.24 -9.77 -5.20
C VAL A 196 -3.09 -8.84 -5.57
N LEU A 197 -2.03 -9.31 -6.23
CA LEU A 197 -1.01 -8.42 -6.80
C LEU A 197 -1.61 -7.50 -7.87
N VAL A 198 -2.43 -8.03 -8.77
CA VAL A 198 -3.11 -7.23 -9.81
C VAL A 198 -3.99 -6.15 -9.16
N GLU A 199 -4.78 -6.50 -8.16
CA GLU A 199 -5.56 -5.50 -7.39
C GLU A 199 -4.67 -4.50 -6.63
N ALA A 200 -3.53 -4.96 -6.10
CA ALA A 200 -2.58 -4.12 -5.38
C ALA A 200 -1.91 -3.07 -6.29
N VAL A 201 -1.75 -3.33 -7.59
CA VAL A 201 -1.32 -2.30 -8.55
C VAL A 201 -2.31 -1.15 -8.52
N ALA A 202 -3.60 -1.41 -8.74
CA ALA A 202 -4.61 -0.35 -8.73
C ALA A 202 -4.68 0.38 -7.37
N ALA A 203 -4.55 -0.34 -6.25
CA ALA A 203 -4.56 0.25 -4.90
C ALA A 203 -3.31 1.09 -4.61
N ALA A 204 -2.14 0.69 -5.11
CA ALA A 204 -0.91 1.47 -5.01
C ALA A 204 -1.03 2.83 -5.72
N TRP A 205 -1.76 2.87 -6.83
CA TRP A 205 -1.99 4.07 -7.62
C TRP A 205 -3.10 4.99 -7.10
N ALA A 206 -4.01 4.48 -6.28
CA ALA A 206 -5.13 5.26 -5.79
C ALA A 206 -4.66 6.48 -4.96
N VAL A 207 -5.31 7.62 -5.15
CA VAL A 207 -5.22 8.73 -4.21
C VAL A 207 -6.09 8.37 -3.02
N HIS A 208 -5.49 8.36 -1.83
CA HIS A 208 -6.23 8.23 -0.58
C HIS A 208 -6.70 9.62 -0.18
N ILE A 209 -8.00 9.77 0.02
CA ILE A 209 -8.60 11.05 0.38
C ILE A 209 -9.29 10.91 1.73
N LEU A 210 -8.87 11.67 2.72
CA LEU A 210 -9.60 11.79 3.98
C LEU A 210 -10.62 12.92 3.85
N VAL A 211 -11.90 12.58 3.87
CA VAL A 211 -12.99 13.53 3.79
C VAL A 211 -13.57 13.76 5.18
N ARG A 212 -13.69 15.02 5.59
CA ARG A 212 -14.39 15.44 6.80
C ARG A 212 -15.56 16.31 6.36
N GLU A 213 -16.76 15.88 6.72
CA GLU A 213 -17.98 16.64 6.44
C GLU A 213 -18.07 17.86 7.37
N PRO A 214 -18.81 18.91 6.97
CA PRO A 214 -19.16 20.01 7.86
C PRO A 214 -19.78 19.50 9.15
N VAL A 215 -19.49 20.17 10.27
CA VAL A 215 -20.27 19.96 11.49
C VAL A 215 -21.63 20.60 11.24
N ALA A 216 -22.70 19.81 11.33
CA ALA A 216 -24.05 20.37 11.33
C ALA A 216 -24.25 21.15 12.63
N ASP A 217 -24.64 22.41 12.52
CA ASP A 217 -25.12 23.23 13.66
C ASP A 217 -26.39 22.62 14.28
#